data_AF-A0A6A4Q6U1-F1
#
_entry.id   AF-A0A6A4Q6U1-F1
#
_cell.length_a   1.000
_cell.length_b   1.000
_cell.length_c   1.000
_cell.angle_alpha   90.00
_cell.angle_beta   90.00
_cell.angle_gamma   90.00
#
_symmetry.space_group_name_H-M   'P 1'
#
loop_
_entity.id
_entity.type
_entity.pdbx_description
1 polymer ?
#
loop_
_entity_poly.entity_id
_entity_poly.type
_entity_poly.pdbx_seq_one_letter_code
_entity_poly.pdbx_strand_id
1 'polypeptide(L)'
;MLKVVKEKNALAERLKNAETARKRFDEELKRFATENVTRNEIRQSLEDEVRRLTQTVGQTEGEKREKEEQVARCEAYIDGMESKLQACQQYIHTLETSLQDEMSRHAPLYGAGLEALSIKELETLSRIHGEGLRQIHALQQRKGSHAGSPHNLPPNHVLYPPPSPPMAVGLPPFIVPNGVGIHSNGHVNGALGPWFNHS
;
A
#
# COMPACT_ATOMS: atom_id res chain seq x y z
N MET A 1 77.60 76.00 30.67
CA MET A 1 77.55 75.09 29.50
C MET A 1 77.32 73.61 29.85
N LEU A 2 78.06 72.99 30.79
CA LEU A 2 77.95 71.55 31.08
C LEU A 2 76.55 71.03 31.51
N LYS A 3 75.80 71.79 32.32
CA LYS A 3 74.48 71.37 32.83
C LYS A 3 73.45 71.22 31.70
N VAL A 4 73.43 72.20 30.79
CA VAL A 4 72.55 72.23 29.61
C VAL A 4 72.83 71.06 28.67
N VAL A 5 74.10 70.67 28.50
CA VAL A 5 74.49 69.52 27.67
C VAL A 5 73.98 68.20 28.27
N LYS A 6 74.06 68.04 29.60
CA LYS A 6 73.54 66.84 30.29
C LYS A 6 72.02 66.73 30.18
N GLU A 7 71.30 67.84 30.36
CA GLU A 7 69.84 67.90 30.23
C GLU A 7 69.40 67.62 28.78
N LYS A 8 70.11 68.17 27.79
CA LYS A 8 69.90 67.86 26.36
C LYS A 8 70.06 66.37 26.07
N ASN A 9 71.13 65.75 26.56
CA ASN A 9 71.38 64.32 26.33
C ASN A 9 70.34 63.44 27.02
N ALA A 10 69.93 63.78 28.25
CA ALA A 10 68.86 63.07 28.95
C ALA A 10 67.51 63.19 28.21
N LEU A 11 67.22 64.36 27.62
CA LEU A 11 66.02 64.56 26.80
C LEU A 11 66.07 63.76 25.49
N ALA A 12 67.22 63.71 24.83
CA ALA A 12 67.41 62.92 23.60
C ALA A 12 67.18 61.42 23.84
N GLU A 13 67.70 60.85 24.93
CA GLU A 13 67.47 59.45 25.27
C GLU A 13 66.00 59.18 25.64
N ARG A 14 65.33 60.10 26.36
CA ARG A 14 63.88 59.98 26.62
C ARG A 14 63.06 60.02 25.34
N LEU A 15 63.39 60.91 24.41
CA LEU A 15 62.71 61.01 23.11
C LEU A 15 62.89 59.71 22.31
N LYS A 16 64.12 59.20 22.22
CA LYS A 16 64.42 57.92 21.57
C LYS A 16 63.64 56.75 22.18
N ASN A 17 63.55 56.68 23.51
CA ASN A 17 62.77 55.66 24.20
C ASN A 17 61.26 55.80 23.94
N ALA A 18 60.74 57.04 23.91
CA ALA A 18 59.34 57.29 23.57
C ALA A 18 59.01 56.93 22.11
N GLU A 19 59.91 57.23 21.17
CA GLU A 19 59.75 56.89 19.75
C GLU A 19 59.78 55.38 19.50
N THR A 20 60.68 54.65 20.17
CA THR A 20 60.72 53.19 20.09
C THR A 20 59.48 52.55 20.71
N ALA A 21 58.98 53.08 21.84
CA ALA A 21 57.72 52.63 22.43
C ALA A 21 56.52 52.90 21.50
N ARG A 22 56.43 54.10 20.91
CA ARG A 22 55.39 54.45 19.93
C ARG A 22 55.39 53.49 18.74
N LYS A 23 56.58 53.20 18.18
CA LYS A 23 56.71 52.27 17.06
C LYS A 23 56.19 50.87 17.40
N ARG A 24 56.48 50.36 18.61
CA ARG A 24 55.93 49.06 19.06
C ARG A 24 54.41 49.10 19.16
N PHE A 25 53.83 50.14 19.76
CA PHE A 25 52.37 50.27 19.84
C PHE A 25 51.72 50.34 18.46
N ASP A 26 52.31 51.07 17.51
CA ASP A 26 51.83 51.13 16.13
C ASP A 26 51.85 49.76 15.44
N GLU A 27 52.88 48.94 15.70
CA GLU A 27 52.98 47.57 15.19
C GLU A 27 51.92 46.64 15.83
N GLU A 28 51.67 46.78 17.13
CA GLU A 28 50.62 46.01 17.82
C GLU A 28 49.22 46.38 17.36
N LEU A 29 48.96 47.68 17.12
CA LEU A 29 47.70 48.15 16.54
C LEU A 29 47.46 47.56 15.16
N LYS A 30 48.50 47.50 14.31
CA LYS A 30 48.41 46.85 12.99
C LYS A 30 48.10 45.36 13.11
N ARG A 31 48.79 44.64 14.01
CA ARG A 31 48.53 43.22 14.27
C ARG A 31 47.09 42.98 14.72
N PHE A 32 46.58 43.81 15.64
CA PHE A 32 45.21 43.70 16.13
C PHE A 32 44.18 43.99 15.02
N ALA A 33 44.45 44.98 14.16
CA ALA A 33 43.61 45.28 13.01
C ALA A 33 43.50 44.08 12.06
N THR A 34 44.62 43.43 11.72
CA THR A 34 44.61 42.24 10.86
C THR A 34 43.92 41.06 11.51
N GLU A 35 44.14 40.82 12.81
CA GLU A 35 43.51 39.72 13.54
C GLU A 35 41.99 39.89 13.63
N ASN A 36 41.51 41.12 13.82
CA ASN A 36 40.07 41.40 13.82
C ASN A 36 39.41 41.13 12.47
N VAL A 37 40.08 41.45 11.36
CA VAL A 37 39.56 41.14 10.02
C VAL A 37 39.42 39.63 9.85
N THR A 38 40.48 38.87 10.13
CA THR A 38 40.44 37.39 10.02
C THR A 38 39.40 36.77 10.96
N ARG A 39 39.29 37.25 12.21
CA ARG A 39 38.26 36.79 13.15
C ARG A 39 36.85 37.06 12.62
N ASN A 40 36.65 38.22 12.00
CA ASN A 40 35.35 38.60 11.45
C ASN A 40 34.98 37.76 10.22
N GLU A 41 35.94 37.43 9.36
CA GLU A 41 35.75 36.52 8.23
C GLU A 41 35.35 35.11 8.69
N ILE A 42 36.04 34.58 9.71
CA ILE A 42 35.69 33.28 10.31
C ILE A 42 34.29 33.32 10.91
N ARG A 43 33.96 34.38 11.66
CA ARG A 43 32.61 34.55 12.23
C ARG A 43 31.54 34.56 11.14
N GLN A 44 31.75 35.31 10.06
CA GLN A 44 30.80 35.37 8.96
C GLN A 44 30.62 34.01 8.28
N SER A 45 31.70 33.29 8.02
CA SER A 45 31.66 31.94 7.43
C SER A 45 30.87 30.96 8.31
N LEU A 46 31.07 31.01 9.63
CA LEU A 46 30.29 30.19 10.57
C LEU A 46 28.81 30.57 10.59
N GLU A 47 28.48 31.86 10.54
CA GLU A 47 27.09 32.32 10.45
C GLU A 47 26.40 31.86 9.15
N ASP A 48 27.12 31.87 8.04
CA ASP A 48 26.63 31.37 6.75
C ASP A 48 26.36 29.87 6.80
N GLU A 49 27.27 29.10 7.40
CA GLU A 49 27.11 27.66 7.57
C GLU A 49 25.96 27.32 8.52
N VAL A 50 25.79 28.05 9.62
CA VAL A 50 24.62 27.89 10.52
C VAL A 50 23.33 28.14 9.76
N ARG A 51 23.26 29.18 8.92
CA ARG A 51 22.07 29.45 8.09
C ARG A 51 21.79 28.32 7.10
N ARG A 52 22.83 27.84 6.42
CA ARG A 52 22.73 26.73 5.47
C ARG A 52 22.23 25.46 6.15
N LEU A 53 22.83 25.08 7.28
CA LEU A 53 22.41 23.92 8.07
C LEU A 53 20.98 24.06 8.57
N THR A 54 20.58 25.24 9.06
CA THR A 54 19.21 25.51 9.49
C THR A 54 18.20 25.25 8.36
N GLN A 55 18.51 25.72 7.14
CA GLN A 55 17.66 25.48 5.98
C GLN A 55 17.59 23.99 5.62
N THR A 56 18.74 23.31 5.58
CA THR A 56 18.79 21.87 5.27
C THR A 56 18.02 21.05 6.30
N VAL A 57 18.18 21.32 7.60
CA VAL A 57 17.43 20.65 8.66
C VAL A 57 15.93 20.82 8.46
N GLY A 58 15.46 22.07 8.26
CA GLY A 58 14.04 22.33 8.02
C GLY A 58 13.47 21.61 6.79
N GLN A 59 14.25 21.51 5.71
CA GLN A 59 13.86 20.71 4.53
C GLN A 59 13.76 19.22 4.86
N THR A 60 14.79 18.65 5.50
CA THR A 60 14.80 17.21 5.85
C THR A 60 13.73 16.83 6.86
N GLU A 61 13.39 17.72 7.80
CA GLU A 61 12.29 17.51 8.74
C GLU A 61 10.92 17.54 8.03
N GLY A 62 10.76 18.39 7.02
CA GLY A 62 9.59 18.41 6.15
C GLY A 62 9.42 17.12 5.37
N GLU A 63 10.47 16.67 4.68
CA GLU A 63 10.47 15.40 3.92
C GLU A 63 10.23 14.19 4.84
N LYS A 64 10.81 14.21 6.04
CA LYS A 64 10.59 13.16 7.05
C LYS A 64 9.10 13.09 7.42
N ARG A 65 8.47 14.23 7.69
CA ARG A 65 7.04 14.30 8.05
C ARG A 65 6.15 13.78 6.93
N GLU A 66 6.42 14.15 5.68
CA GLU A 66 5.67 13.66 4.54
C GLU A 66 5.77 12.13 4.39
N LYS A 67 6.96 11.57 4.61
CA LYS A 67 7.17 10.12 4.63
C LYS A 67 6.44 9.44 5.78
N GLU A 68 6.45 10.02 6.98
CA GLU A 68 5.69 9.52 8.13
C GLU A 68 4.18 9.51 7.83
N GLU A 69 3.65 10.54 7.17
CA GLU A 69 2.26 10.57 6.72
C GLU A 69 1.98 9.51 5.65
N GLN A 70 2.92 9.25 4.74
CA GLN A 70 2.77 8.16 3.76
C GLN A 70 2.75 6.79 4.43
N VAL A 71 3.61 6.56 5.43
CA VAL A 71 3.62 5.32 6.22
C VAL A 71 2.28 5.15 6.93
N ALA A 72 1.77 6.18 7.60
CA ALA A 72 0.47 6.12 8.27
C ALA A 72 -0.69 5.79 7.30
N ARG A 73 -0.65 6.31 6.06
CA ARG A 73 -1.63 5.94 5.02
C ARG A 73 -1.52 4.47 4.60
N CYS A 74 -0.30 3.95 4.46
CA CYS A 74 -0.07 2.55 4.12
C CYS A 74 -0.50 1.61 5.25
N GLU A 75 -0.22 1.95 6.51
CA GLU A 75 -0.66 1.19 7.69
C GLU A 75 -2.19 1.08 7.73
N ALA A 76 -2.89 2.20 7.59
CA ALA A 76 -4.36 2.19 7.55
C ALA A 76 -4.94 1.36 6.38
N TYR A 77 -4.24 1.32 5.24
CA TYR A 77 -4.64 0.48 4.12
C TYR A 77 -4.45 -1.01 4.42
N ILE A 78 -3.32 -1.38 5.03
CA ILE A 78 -3.04 -2.77 5.45
C ILE A 78 -4.09 -3.22 6.46
N ASP A 79 -4.35 -2.44 7.51
CA ASP A 79 -5.36 -2.74 8.52
C ASP A 79 -6.75 -2.95 7.89
N GLY A 80 -7.12 -2.08 6.94
CA GLY A 80 -8.37 -2.20 6.20
C GLY A 80 -8.46 -3.46 5.34
N MET A 81 -7.35 -3.89 4.75
CA MET A 81 -7.28 -5.13 3.96
C MET A 81 -7.28 -6.38 4.85
N GLU A 82 -6.58 -6.34 5.99
CA GLU A 82 -6.57 -7.41 6.99
C GLU A 82 -7.97 -7.63 7.58
N SER A 83 -8.69 -6.55 7.90
CA SER A 83 -10.08 -6.64 8.37
C SER A 83 -11.00 -7.30 7.32
N LYS A 84 -10.86 -6.95 6.04
CA LYS A 84 -11.63 -7.59 4.95
C LYS A 84 -11.27 -9.06 4.78
N LEU A 85 -9.97 -9.39 4.85
CA LEU A 85 -9.51 -10.77 4.77
C LEU A 85 -10.09 -11.61 5.92
N GLN A 86 -10.06 -11.09 7.14
CA GLN A 86 -10.64 -11.75 8.31
C GLN A 86 -12.15 -11.97 8.15
N ALA A 87 -12.90 -10.97 7.67
CA ALA A 87 -14.33 -11.10 7.41
C ALA A 87 -14.62 -12.18 6.34
N CYS A 88 -13.83 -12.21 5.26
CA CYS A 88 -13.95 -13.25 4.24
C CYS A 88 -13.66 -14.65 4.80
N GLN A 89 -12.62 -14.79 5.62
CA GLN A 89 -12.28 -16.07 6.26
C GLN A 89 -13.40 -16.55 7.19
N GLN A 90 -13.98 -15.66 7.99
CA GLN A 90 -15.12 -15.98 8.85
C GLN A 90 -16.35 -16.41 8.04
N TYR A 91 -16.61 -15.73 6.93
CA TYR A 91 -17.73 -16.08 6.05
C TYR A 91 -17.55 -17.45 5.39
N ILE A 92 -16.34 -17.75 4.89
CA ILE A 92 -16.01 -19.08 4.36
C ILE A 92 -16.24 -20.15 5.43
N HIS A 93 -15.72 -19.94 6.64
CA HIS A 93 -15.88 -20.91 7.71
C HIS A 93 -17.35 -21.16 8.09
N THR A 94 -18.17 -20.10 8.04
CA THR A 94 -19.62 -20.20 8.25
C THR A 94 -20.29 -21.02 7.15
N LEU A 95 -19.91 -20.80 5.89
CA LEU A 95 -20.43 -21.57 4.75
C LEU A 95 -19.99 -23.04 4.81
N GLU A 96 -18.73 -23.31 5.15
CA GLU A 96 -18.20 -24.66 5.31
C GLU A 96 -18.98 -25.43 6.38
N THR A 97 -19.23 -24.79 7.53
CA THR A 97 -20.00 -25.39 8.63
C THR A 97 -21.44 -25.65 8.19
N SER A 98 -22.09 -24.66 7.56
CA SER A 98 -23.46 -24.82 7.06
C SER A 98 -23.58 -25.93 6.01
N LEU A 99 -22.57 -26.07 5.14
CA LEU A 99 -22.54 -27.12 4.14
C LEU A 99 -22.36 -28.49 4.79
N GLN A 100 -21.44 -28.60 5.76
CA GLN A 100 -21.22 -29.83 6.49
C GLN A 100 -22.49 -30.27 7.24
N ASP A 101 -23.19 -29.34 7.91
CA ASP A 101 -24.46 -29.63 8.59
C ASP A 101 -25.53 -30.12 7.61
N GLU A 102 -25.66 -29.45 6.46
CA GLU A 102 -26.62 -29.86 5.41
C GLU A 102 -26.27 -31.25 4.86
N MET A 103 -25.00 -31.50 4.55
CA MET A 103 -24.53 -32.80 4.09
C MET A 103 -24.78 -33.90 5.12
N SER A 104 -24.46 -33.66 6.39
CA SER A 104 -24.71 -34.61 7.48
C SER A 104 -26.20 -34.88 7.68
N ARG A 105 -27.05 -33.85 7.57
CA ARG A 105 -28.51 -33.99 7.68
C ARG A 105 -29.10 -34.84 6.56
N HIS A 106 -28.57 -34.74 5.34
CA HIS A 106 -29.08 -35.45 4.17
C HIS A 106 -28.37 -36.78 3.89
N ALA A 107 -27.23 -37.06 4.50
CA ALA A 107 -26.46 -38.29 4.33
C ALA A 107 -27.29 -39.59 4.44
N PRO A 108 -28.26 -39.72 5.37
CA PRO A 108 -29.07 -40.93 5.47
C PRO A 108 -29.94 -41.22 4.25
N LEU A 109 -30.38 -40.20 3.51
CA LEU A 109 -31.15 -40.38 2.28
C LEU A 109 -30.33 -41.09 1.19
N TYR A 110 -29.00 -40.99 1.27
CA TYR A 110 -28.04 -41.64 0.38
C TYR A 110 -27.44 -42.92 0.98
N GLY A 111 -27.93 -43.37 2.14
CA GLY A 111 -27.52 -44.63 2.77
C GLY A 111 -26.32 -44.54 3.70
N ALA A 112 -25.85 -43.34 4.06
CA ALA A 112 -24.77 -43.16 5.02
C ALA A 112 -25.31 -42.81 6.42
N GLY A 113 -24.74 -43.40 7.49
CA GLY A 113 -25.10 -43.07 8.87
C GLY A 113 -26.47 -43.60 9.33
N LEU A 114 -26.98 -44.66 8.69
CA LEU A 114 -28.30 -45.23 9.03
C LEU A 114 -28.34 -45.81 10.44
N GLU A 115 -27.20 -46.27 10.95
CA GLU A 115 -27.02 -46.82 12.29
C GLU A 115 -27.30 -45.83 13.42
N ALA A 116 -27.27 -44.52 13.14
CA ALA A 116 -27.58 -43.48 14.11
C ALA A 116 -29.07 -43.11 14.16
N LEU A 117 -29.88 -43.60 13.22
CA LEU A 117 -31.30 -43.28 13.12
C LEU A 117 -32.16 -44.20 13.99
N SER A 118 -33.30 -43.68 14.45
CA SER A 118 -34.32 -44.50 15.11
C SER A 118 -35.03 -45.43 14.13
N ILE A 119 -35.64 -46.51 14.64
CA ILE A 119 -36.42 -47.45 13.82
C ILE A 119 -37.52 -46.74 13.02
N LYS A 120 -38.19 -45.74 13.61
CA LYS A 120 -39.23 -44.95 12.94
C LYS A 120 -38.69 -44.11 11.78
N GLU A 121 -37.50 -43.54 11.92
CA GLU A 121 -36.83 -42.79 10.85
C GLU A 121 -36.39 -43.72 9.73
N LEU A 122 -35.89 -44.91 10.07
CA LEU A 122 -35.51 -45.94 9.10
C LEU A 122 -36.72 -46.47 8.31
N GLU A 123 -37.85 -46.70 8.96
CA GLU A 123 -39.12 -47.04 8.29
C GLU A 123 -39.57 -45.93 7.33
N THR A 124 -39.42 -44.68 7.75
CA THR A 124 -39.74 -43.51 6.90
C THR A 124 -38.85 -43.47 5.66
N LEU A 125 -37.54 -43.68 5.82
CA LEU A 125 -36.59 -43.77 4.71
C LEU A 125 -36.94 -44.93 3.77
N SER A 126 -37.22 -46.11 4.31
CA SER A 126 -37.61 -47.28 3.54
C SER A 126 -38.85 -47.02 2.68
N ARG A 127 -39.86 -46.35 3.24
CA ARG A 127 -41.06 -45.94 2.50
C ARG A 127 -40.71 -44.98 1.35
N ILE A 128 -39.89 -43.96 1.61
CA ILE A 128 -39.46 -42.97 0.60
C ILE A 128 -38.74 -43.67 -0.55
N HIS A 129 -37.76 -44.53 -0.26
CA HIS A 129 -37.02 -45.26 -1.30
C HIS A 129 -37.93 -46.23 -2.08
N GLY A 130 -38.84 -46.93 -1.39
CA GLY A 130 -39.81 -47.82 -2.03
C GLY A 130 -40.78 -47.06 -2.96
N GLU A 131 -41.22 -45.87 -2.58
CA GLU A 131 -42.00 -44.96 -3.43
C GLU A 131 -41.20 -44.48 -4.64
N GLY A 132 -39.94 -44.09 -4.44
CA GLY A 132 -39.04 -43.66 -5.51
C GLY A 132 -38.82 -44.75 -6.57
N LEU A 133 -38.60 -46.00 -6.14
CA LEU A 133 -38.46 -47.13 -7.06
C LEU A 133 -39.72 -47.37 -7.90
N ARG A 134 -40.92 -47.26 -7.30
CA ARG A 134 -42.18 -47.37 -8.04
C ARG A 134 -42.30 -46.30 -9.13
N GLN A 135 -41.91 -45.06 -8.82
CA GLN A 135 -41.93 -43.97 -9.80
C GLN A 135 -40.93 -44.22 -10.94
N ILE A 136 -39.72 -44.70 -10.63
CA ILE A 136 -38.70 -45.05 -11.64
C ILE A 136 -39.25 -46.12 -12.59
N HIS A 137 -39.87 -47.17 -12.06
CA HIS A 137 -40.47 -48.22 -12.90
C HIS A 137 -41.57 -47.66 -13.82
N ALA A 138 -42.46 -46.80 -13.30
CA ALA A 138 -43.51 -46.18 -14.10
C ALA A 138 -42.93 -45.33 -15.26
N LEU A 139 -41.86 -44.57 -15.00
CA LEU A 139 -41.16 -43.79 -16.02
C LEU A 139 -40.47 -44.67 -17.07
N GLN A 140 -39.83 -45.77 -16.64
CA GLN A 140 -39.20 -46.74 -17.54
C GLN A 140 -40.23 -47.36 -18.48
N GLN A 141 -41.41 -47.74 -17.99
CA GLN A 141 -42.49 -48.25 -18.83
C GLN A 141 -42.94 -47.18 -19.83
N ARG A 142 -43.20 -45.95 -19.40
CA ARG A 142 -43.58 -44.85 -20.31
C ARG A 142 -42.54 -44.58 -21.40
N LYS A 143 -41.25 -44.58 -21.05
CA LYS A 143 -40.14 -44.33 -21.99
C LYS A 143 -39.90 -45.53 -22.91
N GLY A 144 -40.04 -46.76 -22.41
CA GLY A 144 -39.95 -48.00 -23.19
C GLY A 144 -41.14 -48.19 -24.14
N SER A 145 -42.33 -47.70 -23.79
CA SER A 145 -43.52 -47.74 -24.65
C SER A 145 -43.48 -46.76 -25.84
N HIS A 146 -42.49 -45.85 -25.92
CA HIS A 146 -42.30 -44.97 -27.08
C HIS A 146 -41.39 -45.59 -28.18
N ALA A 147 -40.90 -46.81 -28.02
CA ALA A 147 -40.04 -47.48 -28.99
C ALA A 147 -40.80 -48.38 -30.00
N GLY A 148 -42.13 -48.33 -30.04
CA GLY A 148 -42.93 -49.23 -30.87
C GLY A 148 -44.21 -48.62 -31.42
N SER A 149 -44.11 -47.62 -32.30
CA SER A 149 -45.08 -47.45 -33.40
C SER A 149 -44.59 -46.41 -34.43
N PRO A 150 -44.45 -46.77 -35.72
CA PRO A 150 -44.20 -45.82 -36.79
C PRO A 150 -45.52 -45.39 -37.42
N HIS A 151 -45.92 -44.13 -37.27
CA HIS A 151 -46.55 -43.40 -38.38
C HIS A 151 -46.68 -41.90 -38.15
N ASN A 152 -46.13 -41.19 -39.15
CA ASN A 152 -46.54 -39.90 -39.69
C ASN A 152 -46.41 -38.65 -38.79
N LEU A 153 -45.35 -37.89 -39.08
CA LEU A 153 -45.35 -36.44 -38.94
C LEU A 153 -46.47 -35.83 -39.81
N PRO A 154 -46.98 -34.65 -39.44
CA PRO A 154 -46.49 -33.49 -40.17
C PRO A 154 -45.87 -32.42 -39.24
N PRO A 155 -44.90 -31.66 -39.76
CA PRO A 155 -44.16 -30.66 -39.00
C PRO A 155 -44.97 -29.37 -38.93
N ASN A 156 -45.22 -28.82 -37.74
CA ASN A 156 -45.45 -27.38 -37.60
C ASN A 156 -45.52 -26.84 -36.16
N HIS A 157 -44.89 -25.68 -36.02
CA HIS A 157 -45.12 -24.57 -35.09
C HIS A 157 -44.65 -24.60 -33.62
N VAL A 158 -43.52 -23.91 -33.40
CA VAL A 158 -43.39 -22.70 -32.56
C VAL A 158 -43.89 -22.81 -31.11
N LEU A 159 -42.99 -23.07 -30.16
CA LEU A 159 -43.08 -22.59 -28.76
C LEU A 159 -41.67 -22.43 -28.16
N TYR A 160 -40.91 -21.44 -28.63
CA TYR A 160 -39.88 -20.79 -27.81
C TYR A 160 -40.21 -19.29 -27.78
N PRO A 161 -40.33 -18.66 -26.60
CA PRO A 161 -40.34 -17.21 -26.54
C PRO A 161 -38.96 -16.69 -26.95
N PRO A 162 -38.86 -15.50 -27.59
CA PRO A 162 -37.56 -14.91 -27.89
C PRO A 162 -36.80 -14.62 -26.59
N PRO A 163 -35.46 -14.74 -26.59
CA PRO A 163 -34.64 -14.33 -25.44
C PRO A 163 -34.84 -12.84 -25.18
N SER A 164 -35.09 -12.49 -23.92
CA SER A 164 -35.11 -11.12 -23.43
C SER A 164 -33.75 -10.43 -23.68
N PRO A 165 -33.72 -9.11 -23.95
CA PRO A 165 -32.48 -8.39 -24.16
C PRO A 165 -31.60 -8.43 -22.90
N PRO A 166 -30.26 -8.50 -23.04
CA PRO A 166 -29.37 -8.54 -21.89
C PRO A 166 -29.49 -7.22 -21.11
N MET A 167 -29.87 -7.31 -19.84
CA MET A 167 -29.74 -6.22 -18.89
C MET A 167 -28.26 -5.88 -18.77
N ALA A 168 -27.88 -4.68 -19.24
CA ALA A 168 -26.57 -4.11 -18.98
C ALA A 168 -26.47 -3.81 -17.47
N VAL A 169 -25.85 -4.73 -16.73
CA VAL A 169 -25.53 -4.52 -15.31
C VAL A 169 -24.29 -3.64 -15.24
N GLY A 170 -24.43 -2.54 -14.50
CA GLY A 170 -23.51 -1.41 -14.40
C GLY A 170 -22.03 -1.78 -14.29
N LEU A 171 -21.29 -1.43 -15.34
CA LEU A 171 -19.89 -1.05 -15.21
C LEU A 171 -19.83 0.38 -14.62
N PRO A 172 -18.97 0.66 -13.64
CA PRO A 172 -18.77 2.02 -13.17
C PRO A 172 -18.17 2.89 -14.30
N PRO A 173 -18.58 4.16 -14.46
CA PRO A 173 -18.07 5.00 -15.51
C PRO A 173 -16.58 5.29 -15.28
N PHE A 174 -15.75 4.98 -16.28
CA PHE A 174 -14.41 5.52 -16.41
C PHE A 174 -14.51 7.04 -16.55
N ILE A 175 -14.25 7.76 -15.46
CA ILE A 175 -13.98 9.20 -15.52
C ILE A 175 -12.56 9.33 -16.07
N VAL A 176 -12.47 9.72 -17.34
CA VAL A 176 -11.26 10.24 -17.95
C VAL A 176 -11.27 11.75 -17.73
N PRO A 177 -10.33 12.34 -16.99
CA PRO A 177 -10.03 13.75 -17.14
C PRO A 177 -8.88 13.86 -18.14
N ASN A 178 -9.21 14.28 -19.37
CA ASN A 178 -8.22 14.89 -20.25
C ASN A 178 -7.73 16.18 -19.59
N GLY A 179 -6.50 16.16 -19.11
CA GLY A 179 -5.75 17.31 -18.63
C GLY A 179 -4.38 17.34 -19.29
N VAL A 180 -4.22 18.26 -20.22
CA VAL A 180 -3.04 18.56 -21.02
C VAL A 180 -1.81 18.84 -20.15
N GLY A 181 -0.65 18.27 -20.51
CA GLY A 181 0.66 18.79 -20.09
C GLY A 181 1.77 17.74 -19.96
N ILE A 182 2.49 17.49 -21.06
CA ILE A 182 3.97 17.39 -21.21
C ILE A 182 4.68 17.10 -19.87
N HIS A 183 5.40 15.98 -19.65
CA HIS A 183 6.81 15.78 -20.07
C HIS A 183 7.17 14.29 -20.28
N SER A 184 7.93 14.05 -21.34
CA SER A 184 8.55 12.76 -21.71
C SER A 184 9.92 12.61 -21.04
N ASN A 185 10.14 11.48 -20.35
CA ASN A 185 11.41 10.76 -20.20
C ASN A 185 11.06 9.49 -19.42
N GLY A 186 11.32 8.25 -19.81
CA GLY A 186 12.44 7.69 -20.56
C GLY A 186 12.55 6.23 -20.09
N HIS A 187 12.46 5.32 -21.05
CA HIS A 187 12.99 3.95 -21.02
C HIS A 187 12.56 2.93 -19.94
N VAL A 188 11.60 2.11 -20.35
CA VAL A 188 11.55 0.64 -20.30
C VAL A 188 12.80 -0.06 -19.74
N ASN A 189 12.62 -0.85 -18.67
CA ASN A 189 13.24 -2.17 -18.54
C ASN A 189 12.26 -3.11 -17.85
N GLY A 190 11.74 -4.05 -18.64
CA GLY A 190 10.84 -5.09 -18.20
C GLY A 190 11.61 -6.28 -17.62
N ALA A 191 11.11 -6.77 -16.50
CA ALA A 191 11.29 -8.14 -16.05
C ALA A 191 10.17 -8.47 -15.04
N LEU A 192 8.92 -8.51 -15.53
CA LEU A 192 7.83 -9.17 -14.81
C LEU A 192 7.86 -10.64 -15.25
N GLY A 193 8.48 -11.48 -14.43
CA GLY A 193 8.40 -12.94 -14.58
C GLY A 193 6.94 -13.42 -14.39
N PRO A 194 6.54 -14.54 -15.00
CA PRO A 194 5.17 -15.03 -14.90
C PRO A 194 4.88 -15.54 -13.49
N TRP A 195 3.85 -14.98 -12.86
CA TRP A 195 3.24 -15.55 -11.66
C TRP A 195 2.17 -16.55 -12.15
N PHE A 196 2.25 -17.77 -11.62
CA PHE A 196 1.38 -18.93 -11.83
C PHE A 196 1.68 -19.80 -13.06
N ASN A 197 2.12 -21.03 -12.78
CA ASN A 197 1.93 -22.19 -13.65
C ASN A 197 0.84 -23.07 -13.04
N HIS A 198 -0.19 -23.37 -13.83
CA HIS A 198 -1.13 -24.45 -13.57
C HIS A 198 -0.73 -25.66 -14.43
N SER A 199 -0.28 -26.73 -13.79
CA SER A 199 -0.59 -28.16 -14.07
C SER A 199 0.16 -29.02 -13.07
#